data_AF-A0A7V6BE80-F1
#
_entry.id   AF-A0A7V6BE80-F1
#
_cell.length_a   1.000
_cell.length_b   1.000
_cell.length_c   1.000
_cell.angle_alpha   90.00
_cell.angle_beta   90.00
_cell.angle_gamma   90.00
#
_symmetry.space_group_name_H-M   'P 1'
#
loop_
_entity.id
_entity.type
_entity.pdbx_description
1 polymer ?
#
loop_
_entity_poly.entity_id
_entity_poly.type
_entity_poly.pdbx_seq_one_letter_code
_entity_poly.pdbx_strand_id
1 'polypeptide(L)'
;MSAEVFSNLTKCLTEKSFLSSITALFDEINKVIGWFDLVVIVVIIIGIWRGKKRGMSLELLDLGQWLLIIFLGAATYKSLSYVIANIVPFGTMTLRIISYLLIASFIKLMVTISKNTIGGKIVEGDIFGFFEYYLGMIAGGLRFSCILIFAMAILNAPYYSQEELTKWQQLQQQNFGSI
;
A
#
# COMPACT_ATOMS: atom_id res chain seq x y z
N MET A 1 10.15 -0.73 -53.50
CA MET A 1 9.01 -0.60 -52.56
C MET A 1 8.54 -1.97 -52.04
N SER A 2 9.45 -2.87 -51.64
CA SER A 2 9.12 -4.24 -51.20
C SER A 2 9.85 -4.66 -49.91
N ALA A 3 10.96 -4.01 -49.54
CA ALA A 3 11.75 -4.34 -48.35
C ALA A 3 11.20 -3.68 -47.06
N GLU A 4 10.69 -2.45 -47.14
CA GLU A 4 10.11 -1.76 -45.98
C GLU A 4 8.82 -2.39 -45.48
N VAL A 5 7.98 -2.91 -46.38
CA VAL A 5 6.71 -3.57 -46.03
C VAL A 5 6.98 -4.88 -45.27
N PHE A 6 8.03 -5.62 -45.66
CA PHE A 6 8.41 -6.88 -45.01
C PHE A 6 9.00 -6.67 -43.61
N SER A 7 9.80 -5.61 -43.43
CA SER A 7 10.34 -5.17 -42.13
C SER A 7 9.24 -4.76 -41.14
N ASN A 8 8.23 -4.01 -41.62
CA ASN A 8 7.10 -3.60 -40.79
C ASN A 8 6.15 -4.78 -40.45
N LEU A 9 5.97 -5.74 -41.36
CA LEU A 9 5.18 -6.94 -41.10
C LEU A 9 5.85 -7.88 -40.10
N THR A 10 7.17 -8.06 -40.18
CA THR A 10 7.90 -8.88 -39.19
C THR A 10 7.82 -8.23 -37.81
N LYS A 11 8.09 -6.93 -37.66
CA LYS A 11 7.93 -6.23 -36.37
C LYS A 11 6.52 -6.34 -35.79
N CYS A 12 5.49 -6.19 -36.62
CA CYS A 12 4.09 -6.28 -36.18
C CYS A 12 3.68 -7.72 -35.78
N LEU A 13 4.24 -8.73 -36.44
CA LEU A 13 4.00 -10.15 -36.11
C LEU A 13 4.68 -10.56 -34.81
N THR A 14 5.93 -10.13 -34.57
CA THR A 14 6.62 -10.42 -33.30
C THR A 14 5.98 -9.70 -32.13
N GLU A 15 5.50 -8.46 -32.32
CA GLU A 15 4.82 -7.71 -31.26
C GLU A 15 3.47 -8.36 -30.90
N LYS A 16 2.65 -8.75 -31.89
CA LYS A 16 1.38 -9.44 -31.63
C LYS A 16 1.58 -10.83 -31.02
N SER A 17 2.56 -11.61 -31.48
CA SER A 17 2.83 -12.95 -30.92
C SER A 17 3.35 -12.84 -29.49
N PHE A 18 4.22 -11.86 -29.21
CA PHE A 18 4.75 -11.59 -27.88
C PHE A 18 3.67 -11.11 -26.92
N LEU A 19 2.81 -10.17 -27.34
CA LEU A 19 1.67 -9.70 -26.54
C LEU A 19 0.69 -10.83 -26.24
N SER A 20 0.38 -11.69 -27.22
CA SER A 20 -0.50 -12.85 -27.00
C SER A 20 0.09 -13.89 -26.02
N SER A 21 1.41 -14.07 -26.05
CA SER A 21 2.12 -14.97 -25.14
C SER A 21 2.17 -14.41 -23.72
N ILE A 22 2.33 -13.08 -23.59
CA ILE A 22 2.24 -12.38 -22.29
C ILE A 22 0.83 -12.48 -21.73
N THR A 23 -0.22 -12.29 -22.54
CA THR A 23 -1.61 -12.40 -22.06
C THR A 23 -1.96 -13.82 -21.64
N ALA A 24 -1.48 -14.85 -22.35
CA ALA A 24 -1.68 -16.24 -21.96
C ALA A 24 -0.94 -16.60 -20.67
N LEU A 25 0.31 -16.13 -20.52
CA LEU A 25 1.07 -16.23 -19.26
C LEU A 25 0.36 -15.51 -18.11
N PHE A 26 -0.18 -14.32 -18.37
CA PHE A 26 -0.90 -13.54 -17.37
C PHE A 26 -2.20 -14.25 -16.92
N ASP A 27 -2.90 -14.92 -17.83
CA ASP A 27 -4.15 -15.63 -17.52
C ASP A 27 -3.91 -16.94 -16.75
N GLU A 28 -2.85 -17.68 -17.08
CA GLU A 28 -2.41 -18.84 -16.28
C GLU A 28 -1.93 -18.42 -14.88
N ILE A 29 -1.17 -17.33 -14.79
CA ILE A 29 -0.76 -16.76 -13.50
C ILE A 29 -1.99 -16.31 -12.74
N ASN A 30 -2.95 -15.58 -13.34
CA ASN A 30 -4.17 -15.11 -12.69
C ASN A 30 -5.03 -16.25 -12.11
N LYS A 31 -4.97 -17.43 -12.73
CA LYS A 31 -5.71 -18.63 -12.31
C LYS A 31 -5.10 -19.31 -11.06
N VAL A 32 -3.79 -19.16 -10.85
CA VAL A 32 -3.06 -19.74 -9.69
C VAL A 32 -2.82 -18.69 -8.60
N ILE A 33 -2.52 -17.47 -9.02
CA ILE A 33 -2.17 -16.27 -8.25
C ILE A 33 -3.22 -15.23 -8.63
N GLY A 34 -4.17 -14.93 -7.75
CA GLY A 34 -5.19 -13.93 -8.05
C GLY A 34 -4.56 -12.59 -8.45
N TRP A 35 -5.20 -11.82 -9.33
CA TRP A 35 -4.72 -10.52 -9.83
C TRP A 35 -4.18 -9.58 -8.72
N PHE A 36 -4.72 -9.66 -7.51
CA PHE A 36 -4.26 -8.90 -6.35
C PHE A 36 -2.81 -9.27 -5.94
N ASP A 37 -2.48 -10.57 -5.91
CA ASP A 37 -1.14 -11.04 -5.54
C ASP A 37 -0.10 -10.65 -6.60
N LEU A 38 -0.50 -10.62 -7.88
CA LEU A 38 0.34 -10.06 -8.95
C LEU A 38 0.66 -8.57 -8.72
N VAL A 39 -0.34 -7.78 -8.32
CA VAL A 39 -0.12 -6.35 -7.96
C VAL A 39 0.84 -6.23 -6.79
N VAL A 40 0.68 -7.06 -5.75
CA VAL A 40 1.58 -7.07 -4.58
C VAL A 40 3.02 -7.34 -5.00
N ILE A 41 3.26 -8.37 -5.82
CA ILE A 41 4.59 -8.71 -6.32
C ILE A 41 5.21 -7.56 -7.12
N VAL A 42 4.46 -6.97 -8.06
CA VAL A 42 4.92 -5.84 -8.88
C VAL A 42 5.30 -4.64 -8.00
N VAL A 43 4.46 -4.31 -7.02
CA VAL A 43 4.70 -3.19 -6.10
C VAL A 43 5.94 -3.42 -5.24
N ILE A 44 6.18 -4.65 -4.77
CA ILE A 44 7.40 -5.00 -4.02
C ILE A 44 8.65 -4.90 -4.90
N ILE A 45 8.60 -5.41 -6.13
CA ILE A 45 9.74 -5.32 -7.08
C ILE A 45 10.09 -3.86 -7.36
N ILE A 46 9.08 -3.01 -7.59
CA ILE A 46 9.28 -1.55 -7.75
C ILE A 46 9.92 -0.95 -6.51
N GLY A 47 9.50 -1.39 -5.31
CA GLY A 47 10.07 -0.95 -4.05
C GLY A 47 11.55 -1.29 -3.88
N ILE A 48 11.94 -2.51 -4.21
CA ILE A 48 13.34 -2.96 -4.18
C ILE A 48 14.17 -2.15 -5.18
N TRP A 49 13.65 -1.95 -6.40
CA TRP A 49 14.40 -1.23 -7.43
C TRP A 49 14.57 0.27 -7.11
N ARG A 50 13.56 0.87 -6.49
CA ARG A 50 13.63 2.26 -6.01
C ARG A 50 14.59 2.39 -4.82
N GLY A 51 14.57 1.43 -3.89
CA GLY A 51 15.45 1.40 -2.71
C GLY A 51 16.93 1.37 -3.09
N LYS A 52 17.28 0.71 -4.19
CA LYS A 52 18.65 0.71 -4.75
C LYS A 52 19.19 2.11 -5.09
N LYS A 53 18.34 3.08 -5.45
CA LYS A 53 18.77 4.39 -5.99
C LYS A 53 18.89 5.50 -4.95
N ARG A 54 18.35 5.33 -3.74
CA ARG A 54 18.16 6.42 -2.76
C ARG A 54 19.07 6.37 -1.52
N GLY A 55 19.91 5.34 -1.39
CA GLY A 55 20.79 5.15 -0.23
C GLY A 55 20.03 4.69 1.02
N MET A 56 20.73 4.05 1.96
CA MET A 56 20.11 3.39 3.11
C MET A 56 19.47 4.37 4.09
N SER A 57 20.17 5.46 4.41
CA SER A 57 19.76 6.39 5.48
C SER A 57 18.41 7.06 5.19
N LEU A 58 18.15 7.39 3.92
CA LEU A 58 16.89 8.02 3.53
C LEU A 58 15.73 7.01 3.49
N GLU A 59 15.99 5.80 3.02
CA GLU A 59 14.97 4.74 2.94
C GLU A 59 14.62 4.16 4.32
N LEU A 60 15.59 4.02 5.24
CA LEU A 60 15.33 3.54 6.60
C LEU A 60 14.43 4.51 7.38
N LEU A 61 14.65 5.81 7.22
CA LEU A 61 13.81 6.84 7.86
C LEU A 61 12.39 6.84 7.26
N ASP A 62 12.26 6.64 5.94
CA ASP A 62 10.94 6.46 5.31
C ASP A 62 10.25 5.17 5.78
N LEU A 63 10.98 4.06 5.92
CA LEU A 63 10.46 2.80 6.43
C LEU A 63 9.97 2.95 7.87
N GLY A 64 10.77 3.58 8.74
CA GLY A 64 10.41 3.84 10.13
C GLY A 64 9.13 4.67 10.22
N GLN A 65 8.98 5.69 9.36
CA GLN A 65 7.75 6.46 9.25
C GLN A 65 6.54 5.59 8.90
N TRP A 66 6.65 4.73 7.87
CA TRP A 66 5.54 3.87 7.44
C TRP A 66 5.17 2.83 8.50
N LEU A 67 6.15 2.25 9.19
CA LEU A 67 5.90 1.38 10.34
C LEU A 67 5.16 2.14 11.46
N LEU A 68 5.61 3.34 11.80
CA LEU A 68 4.98 4.17 12.82
C LEU A 68 3.52 4.49 12.44
N ILE A 69 3.24 4.78 11.17
CA ILE A 69 1.88 4.98 10.66
C ILE A 69 1.01 3.74 10.90
N ILE A 70 1.50 2.54 10.59
CA ILE A 70 0.74 1.30 10.79
C ILE A 70 0.47 1.06 12.28
N PHE A 71 1.52 1.06 13.10
CA PHE A 71 1.39 0.75 14.53
C PHE A 71 0.58 1.79 15.28
N LEU A 72 0.90 3.07 15.11
CA LEU A 72 0.21 4.15 15.81
C LEU A 72 -1.21 4.32 15.27
N GLY A 73 -1.37 4.20 13.94
CA GLY A 73 -2.68 4.20 13.30
C GLY A 73 -3.57 3.11 13.87
N ALA A 74 -3.08 1.87 13.97
CA ALA A 74 -3.82 0.74 14.54
C ALA A 74 -4.11 0.88 16.05
N ALA A 75 -3.24 1.52 16.83
CA ALA A 75 -3.46 1.72 18.25
C ALA A 75 -4.45 2.87 18.55
N THR A 76 -4.42 3.95 17.78
CA THR A 76 -5.07 5.21 18.15
C THR A 76 -6.32 5.55 17.35
N TYR A 77 -6.61 4.87 16.23
CA TYR A 77 -7.77 5.19 15.38
C TYR A 77 -9.10 5.18 16.14
N LYS A 78 -9.28 4.24 17.08
CA LYS A 78 -10.52 4.11 17.86
C LYS A 78 -10.72 5.31 18.79
N SER A 79 -9.67 5.67 19.54
CA SER A 79 -9.73 6.81 20.48
C SER A 79 -10.00 8.11 19.74
N LEU A 80 -9.29 8.35 18.64
CA LEU A 80 -9.44 9.59 17.86
C LEU A 80 -10.84 9.70 17.23
N SER A 81 -11.42 8.57 16.78
CA SER A 81 -12.75 8.60 16.17
C SER A 81 -13.86 9.07 17.11
N TYR A 82 -13.76 8.81 18.43
CA TYR A 82 -14.73 9.29 19.42
C TYR A 82 -14.64 10.81 19.62
N VAL A 83 -13.43 11.38 19.55
CA VAL A 83 -13.24 12.83 19.67
C VAL A 83 -13.86 13.53 18.46
N ILE A 84 -13.64 13.00 17.25
CA ILE A 84 -14.16 13.58 16.00
C ILE A 84 -15.69 13.43 15.91
N ALA A 85 -16.26 12.36 16.45
CA ALA A 85 -17.71 12.11 16.44
C ALA A 85 -18.54 13.23 17.09
N ASN A 86 -17.95 13.97 18.05
CA ASN A 86 -18.63 15.10 18.71
C ASN A 86 -18.66 16.38 17.85
N ILE A 87 -17.84 16.45 16.80
CA ILE A 87 -17.68 17.64 15.95
C ILE A 87 -18.41 17.45 14.63
N VAL A 88 -18.43 16.22 14.09
CA VAL A 88 -18.94 15.94 12.75
C VAL A 88 -19.93 14.78 12.77
N PRO A 89 -21.18 14.96 12.27
CA PRO A 89 -22.21 13.93 12.29
C PRO A 89 -22.06 12.94 11.12
N PHE A 90 -20.89 12.30 11.00
CA PHE A 90 -20.67 11.22 10.02
C PHE A 90 -20.89 9.83 10.62
N GLY A 91 -21.12 8.85 9.74
CA GLY A 91 -21.20 7.45 10.13
C GLY A 91 -19.90 6.96 10.80
N THR A 92 -20.04 6.04 11.75
CA THR A 92 -18.92 5.53 12.56
C THR A 92 -17.81 4.89 11.73
N MET A 93 -18.15 4.27 10.59
CA MET A 93 -17.16 3.70 9.65
C MET A 93 -16.32 4.78 8.99
N THR A 94 -16.96 5.81 8.43
CA THR A 94 -16.28 6.93 7.77
C THR A 94 -15.38 7.67 8.77
N LEU A 95 -15.85 7.87 10.01
CA LEU A 95 -15.06 8.51 11.06
C LEU A 95 -13.78 7.74 11.42
N ARG A 96 -13.82 6.40 11.44
CA ARG A 96 -12.61 5.57 11.65
C ARG A 96 -11.60 5.74 10.52
N ILE A 97 -12.05 5.73 9.26
CA ILE A 97 -11.19 5.94 8.08
C ILE A 97 -10.57 7.35 8.14
N ILE A 98 -11.38 8.38 8.38
CA ILE A 98 -10.91 9.76 8.51
C ILE A 98 -9.88 9.89 9.62
N SER A 99 -10.13 9.27 10.79
CA SER A 99 -9.20 9.30 11.93
C SER A 99 -7.85 8.68 11.57
N TYR A 100 -7.88 7.52 10.92
CA TYR A 100 -6.68 6.82 10.47
C TYR A 100 -5.88 7.65 9.46
N LEU A 101 -6.56 8.27 8.48
CA LEU A 101 -5.93 9.18 7.51
C LEU A 101 -5.34 10.43 8.17
N LEU A 102 -6.00 10.99 9.17
CA LEU A 102 -5.53 12.16 9.90
C LEU A 102 -4.24 11.84 10.67
N ILE A 103 -4.18 10.70 11.36
CA ILE A 103 -2.98 10.21 12.05
C ILE A 103 -1.84 9.98 11.05
N ALA A 104 -2.12 9.30 9.94
CA ALA A 104 -1.13 9.04 8.90
C ALA A 104 -0.56 10.33 8.30
N SER A 105 -1.43 11.31 8.03
CA SER A 105 -1.05 12.64 7.56
C SER A 105 -0.19 13.38 8.58
N PHE A 106 -0.60 13.38 9.85
CA PHE A 106 0.12 14.03 10.94
C PHE A 106 1.54 13.46 11.12
N ILE A 107 1.69 12.12 11.18
CA ILE A 107 2.99 11.46 11.29
C ILE A 107 3.86 11.77 10.07
N LYS A 108 3.28 11.68 8.87
CA LYS A 108 4.01 11.97 7.63
C LYS A 108 4.52 13.41 7.60
N LEU A 109 3.71 14.36 8.05
CA LEU A 109 4.10 15.77 8.13
C LEU A 109 5.23 15.96 9.15
N MET A 110 5.08 15.41 10.36
CA MET A 110 6.12 15.47 11.40
C MET A 110 7.46 14.92 10.89
N VAL A 111 7.45 13.72 10.31
CA VAL A 111 8.68 13.11 9.79
C VAL A 111 9.24 13.87 8.59
N THR A 112 8.40 14.39 7.69
CA THR A 112 8.87 15.19 6.55
C THR A 112 9.59 16.46 7.00
N ILE A 113 9.12 17.12 8.06
CA ILE A 113 9.81 18.28 8.64
C ILE A 113 11.18 17.85 9.22
N SER A 114 11.23 16.77 10.00
CA SER A 114 12.50 16.24 10.52
C SER A 114 13.47 15.83 9.39
N LYS A 115 12.90 15.23 8.34
CA LYS A 115 13.40 15.11 6.96
C LYS A 115 14.36 16.19 6.54
N ASN A 116 13.74 17.35 6.37
CA ASN A 116 14.35 18.50 5.75
C ASN A 116 15.44 19.13 6.64
N THR A 117 15.35 18.95 7.95
CA THR A 117 16.34 19.49 8.89
C THR A 117 17.56 18.57 9.07
N ILE A 118 17.37 17.25 9.05
CA ILE A 118 18.39 16.26 9.42
C ILE A 118 19.02 15.59 8.20
N GLY A 119 18.28 15.49 7.09
CA GLY A 119 18.71 14.78 5.87
C GLY A 119 19.99 15.30 5.25
N GLY A 120 20.29 16.60 5.40
CA GLY A 120 21.55 17.19 4.94
C GLY A 120 22.78 16.75 5.74
N LYS A 121 22.62 16.34 7.02
CA LYS A 121 23.72 16.00 7.93
C LYS A 121 24.00 14.50 8.02
N ILE A 122 23.02 13.64 7.71
CA ILE A 122 23.20 12.18 7.78
C ILE A 122 23.94 11.63 6.55
N VAL A 123 23.94 12.34 5.43
CA VAL A 123 24.63 11.93 4.20
C VAL A 123 26.16 12.02 4.31
N GLU A 124 26.70 12.80 5.23
CA GLU A 124 28.16 12.91 5.46
C GLU A 124 28.72 11.87 6.45
N GLY A 125 27.85 11.13 7.16
CA GLY A 125 28.28 10.10 8.09
C GLY A 125 28.52 8.78 7.36
N ASP A 126 29.79 8.44 7.15
CA ASP A 126 30.30 7.21 6.51
C ASP A 126 30.03 5.92 7.34
N ILE A 127 28.87 5.82 8.01
CA ILE A 127 28.56 4.81 9.02
C ILE A 127 28.09 3.49 8.39
N PHE A 128 27.70 3.48 7.10
CA PHE A 128 26.99 2.35 6.49
C PHE A 128 27.60 1.75 5.21
N GLY A 129 28.88 2.02 4.90
CA GLY A 129 29.52 1.73 3.60
C GLY A 129 29.20 0.40 2.91
N PHE A 130 29.23 -0.76 3.59
CA PHE A 130 28.95 -2.07 2.95
C PHE A 130 27.47 -2.51 3.04
N PHE A 131 26.80 -2.20 4.14
CA PHE A 131 25.40 -2.59 4.34
C PHE A 131 24.42 -1.71 3.57
N GLU A 132 24.88 -0.56 3.07
CA GLU A 132 24.05 0.45 2.42
C GLU A 132 23.22 -0.13 1.25
N TYR A 133 23.85 -1.00 0.45
CA TYR A 133 23.24 -1.59 -0.73
C TYR A 133 22.14 -2.60 -0.39
N TYR A 134 22.44 -3.57 0.48
CA TYR A 134 21.48 -4.62 0.85
C TYR A 134 20.35 -4.08 1.73
N LEU A 135 20.66 -3.21 2.68
CA LEU A 135 19.65 -2.62 3.56
C LEU A 135 18.78 -1.61 2.81
N GLY A 136 19.31 -0.88 1.83
CA GLY A 136 18.51 -0.02 0.96
C GLY A 136 17.46 -0.79 0.14
N MET A 137 17.83 -1.96 -0.39
CA MET A 137 16.90 -2.84 -1.11
C MET A 137 15.80 -3.42 -0.19
N ILE A 138 16.20 -3.96 0.97
CA ILE A 138 15.26 -4.53 1.95
C ILE A 138 14.33 -3.45 2.52
N ALA A 139 14.87 -2.27 2.85
CA ALA A 139 14.08 -1.16 3.35
C ALA A 139 13.09 -0.64 2.30
N GLY A 140 13.51 -0.56 1.03
CA GLY A 140 12.62 -0.24 -0.08
C GLY A 140 11.48 -1.25 -0.22
N GLY A 141 11.79 -2.55 -0.21
CA GLY A 141 10.76 -3.61 -0.26
C GLY A 141 9.77 -3.54 0.90
N LEU A 142 10.27 -3.51 2.14
CA LEU A 142 9.45 -3.45 3.35
C LEU A 142 8.57 -2.20 3.42
N ARG A 143 9.10 -1.04 2.99
CA ARG A 143 8.33 0.20 2.89
C ARG A 143 7.10 0.02 1.99
N PHE A 144 7.29 -0.56 0.81
CA PHE A 144 6.18 -0.78 -0.12
C PHE A 144 5.20 -1.83 0.40
N SER A 145 5.69 -2.86 1.11
CA SER A 145 4.80 -3.77 1.86
C SER A 145 3.97 -3.04 2.92
N CYS A 146 4.55 -2.08 3.65
CA CYS A 146 3.81 -1.26 4.59
C CYS A 146 2.76 -0.40 3.90
N ILE A 147 3.07 0.19 2.74
CA ILE A 147 2.11 0.95 1.93
C ILE A 147 0.95 0.07 1.48
N LEU A 148 1.23 -1.18 1.09
CA LEU A 148 0.19 -2.15 0.72
C LEU A 148 -0.71 -2.50 1.90
N ILE A 149 -0.13 -2.75 3.09
CA ILE A 149 -0.89 -2.99 4.33
C ILE A 149 -1.77 -1.79 4.66
N PHE A 150 -1.22 -0.57 4.55
CA PHE A 150 -1.96 0.67 4.75
C PHE A 150 -3.11 0.81 3.74
N ALA A 151 -2.87 0.51 2.46
CA ALA A 151 -3.91 0.54 1.43
C ALA A 151 -5.02 -0.48 1.71
N MET A 152 -4.67 -1.70 2.12
CA MET A 152 -5.63 -2.72 2.56
C MET A 152 -6.42 -2.28 3.80
N ALA A 153 -5.77 -1.58 4.74
CA ALA A 153 -6.45 -1.06 5.93
C ALA A 153 -7.49 0.01 5.59
N ILE A 154 -7.23 0.84 4.57
CA ILE A 154 -8.23 1.81 4.05
C ILE A 154 -9.34 1.08 3.31
N LEU A 155 -8.99 0.08 2.50
CA LEU A 155 -9.92 -0.71 1.70
C LEU A 155 -10.70 -1.75 2.53
N ASN A 156 -10.55 -1.72 3.86
CA ASN A 156 -11.18 -2.67 4.76
C ASN A 156 -12.71 -2.64 4.58
N ALA A 157 -13.22 -3.57 3.80
CA ALA A 157 -14.64 -3.86 3.72
C ALA A 157 -15.09 -4.33 5.12
N PRO A 158 -16.21 -3.82 5.66
CA PRO A 158 -16.65 -4.20 7.00
C PRO A 158 -16.77 -5.72 7.10
N TYR A 159 -15.94 -6.33 7.96
CA TYR A 159 -16.04 -7.75 8.29
C TYR A 159 -17.21 -7.92 9.25
N TYR A 160 -18.39 -8.26 8.71
CA TYR A 160 -19.55 -8.60 9.54
C TYR A 160 -19.34 -9.98 10.15
N SER A 161 -19.09 -10.02 11.46
CA SER A 161 -19.04 -11.27 12.22
C SER A 161 -20.43 -11.94 12.21
N GLN A 162 -20.48 -13.28 12.22
CA GLN A 162 -21.73 -14.04 12.32
C GLN A 162 -22.56 -13.66 13.57
N GLU A 163 -21.90 -13.20 14.63
CA GLU A 163 -22.57 -12.71 15.85
C GLU A 163 -23.21 -11.33 15.65
N GLU A 164 -22.63 -10.46 14.82
CA GLU A 164 -23.23 -9.18 14.46
C GLU A 164 -24.41 -9.38 13.50
N LEU A 165 -24.28 -10.32 12.55
CA LEU A 165 -25.38 -10.65 11.62
C LEU A 165 -26.61 -11.17 12.35
N THR A 166 -26.43 -12.04 13.35
CA THR A 166 -27.54 -12.54 14.18
C THR A 166 -28.15 -11.46 15.07
N LYS A 167 -27.34 -10.54 15.63
CA LYS A 167 -27.86 -9.37 16.37
C LYS A 167 -28.67 -8.43 15.47
N TRP A 168 -28.21 -8.18 14.25
CA TRP A 168 -28.94 -7.40 13.26
C TRP A 168 -30.25 -8.06 12.85
N GLN A 169 -30.26 -9.38 12.65
CA GLN A 169 -31.47 -10.16 12.36
C GLN A 169 -32.46 -10.11 13.53
N GLN A 170 -31.98 -10.24 14.78
CA GLN A 170 -32.83 -10.14 15.97
C GLN A 170 -33.42 -8.73 16.14
N LEU A 171 -32.63 -7.68 15.92
CA LEU A 171 -33.11 -6.30 15.95
C LEU A 171 -34.14 -6.03 14.84
N GLN A 172 -33.95 -6.60 13.64
CA GLN A 172 -34.94 -6.52 12.58
C GLN A 172 -36.22 -7.27 12.96
N GLN A 173 -36.10 -8.46 13.52
CA GLN A 173 -37.24 -9.26 13.98
C GLN A 173 -38.04 -8.54 15.07
N GLN A 174 -37.36 -7.86 16.00
CA GLN A 174 -37.98 -7.10 17.10
C GLN A 174 -38.64 -5.81 16.64
N ASN A 175 -38.04 -5.07 15.70
CA ASN A 175 -38.57 -3.78 15.24
C ASN A 175 -39.62 -3.89 14.13
N PHE A 176 -39.51 -4.89 13.25
CA PHE A 176 -40.35 -5.00 12.06
C PHE A 176 -41.28 -6.23 12.05
N GLY A 177 -41.11 -7.18 12.98
CA GLY A 177 -41.81 -8.46 12.93
C GLY A 177 -41.37 -9.32 11.75
N SER A 178 -41.68 -10.61 11.77
CA SER A 178 -41.44 -11.48 10.61
C SER A 178 -42.30 -11.02 9.43
N ILE A 179 -41.67 -10.74 8.29
CA ILE A 179 -42.37 -10.67 7.00
C ILE A 179 -42.78 -12.09 6.60
#